data_AF-A0A379LS19-F1
#
_entry.id   AF-A0A379LS19-F1
#
_cell.length_a   1.000
_cell.length_b   1.000
_cell.length_c   1.000
_cell.angle_alpha   90.00
_cell.angle_beta   90.00
_cell.angle_gamma   90.00
#
_symmetry.space_group_name_H-M   'P 1'
#
loop_
_entity.id
_entity.type
_entity.pdbx_description
1 polymer ?
#
loop_
_entity_poly.entity_id
_entity_poly.type
_entity_poly.pdbx_seq_one_letter_code
_entity_poly.pdbx_strand_id
1 'polypeptide(L)' 'MKIIANGSLPSRKGPAEYFTGTVRIDAPFQATEPARVGWRNGDF' A
#
# COMPACT_ATOMS: atom_id res chain seq x y z
N MET A 1 5.49 7.94 18.10
CA MET A 1 5.93 8.38 16.76
C MET A 1 6.46 7.17 16.00
N LYS A 2 6.03 6.95 14.75
CA LYS A 2 6.49 5.85 13.90
C LYS A 2 7.10 6.45 12.64
N ILE A 3 8.33 6.09 12.33
CA ILE A 3 9.04 6.52 11.12
C ILE A 3 9.11 5.32 10.19
N ILE A 4 8.69 5.51 8.95
CA ILE A 4 8.79 4.50 7.89
C ILE A 4 9.85 5.01 6.92
N ALA A 5 11.01 4.38 6.94
CA ALA A 5 12.11 4.75 6.07
C ALA A 5 11.77 4.46 4.61
N ASN A 6 12.23 5.32 3.71
CA ASN A 6 12.08 5.09 2.27
C ASN A 6 12.68 3.73 1.87
N GLY A 7 11.98 2.98 1.03
CA GLY A 7 12.41 1.65 0.57
C GLY A 7 12.31 0.51 1.60
N SER A 8 11.91 0.78 2.84
CA SER A 8 11.78 -0.27 3.88
C SER A 8 10.55 -1.18 3.68
N LEU A 9 9.60 -0.76 2.83
CA LEU A 9 8.40 -1.53 2.49
C LEU A 9 8.47 -1.96 1.03
N PRO A 10 8.20 -3.25 0.72
CA PRO A 10 8.26 -3.74 -0.65
C PRO A 10 7.09 -3.19 -1.47
N SER A 11 7.36 -2.87 -2.73
CA SER A 11 6.31 -2.62 -3.73
C SER A 11 5.52 -3.89 -4.03
N ARG A 12 4.27 -3.74 -4.47
CA ARG A 12 3.40 -4.85 -4.89
C ARG A 12 2.93 -4.66 -6.33
N LYS A 13 2.56 -5.75 -7.00
CA LYS A 13 1.88 -5.68 -8.30
C LYS A 13 0.40 -5.33 -8.07
N GLY A 14 -0.13 -4.43 -8.89
CA GLY A 14 -1.57 -4.13 -8.93
C GLY A 14 -2.38 -5.33 -9.43
N PRO A 15 -3.53 -5.65 -8.81
CA PRO A 15 -4.37 -6.76 -9.25
C PRO A 15 -4.99 -6.54 -10.62
N ALA A 16 -5.11 -7.61 -11.39
CA ALA A 16 -5.60 -7.54 -12.78
C ALA A 16 -7.09 -7.15 -12.87
N GLU A 17 -7.83 -7.33 -11.78
CA GLU A 17 -9.24 -6.95 -11.68
C GLU A 17 -9.44 -5.44 -11.74
N TYR A 18 -8.48 -4.66 -11.22
CA TYR A 18 -8.57 -3.20 -11.15
C TYR A 18 -7.63 -2.48 -12.12
N PHE A 19 -6.63 -3.17 -12.69
CA PHE A 19 -5.63 -2.57 -13.56
C PHE A 19 -5.41 -3.35 -14.86
N THR A 20 -5.33 -2.63 -15.98
CA THR A 20 -4.80 -3.17 -17.25
C THR A 20 -3.31 -2.87 -17.36
N GLY A 21 -2.51 -3.86 -17.76
CA GLY A 21 -1.05 -3.72 -17.90
C GLY A 21 -0.28 -3.99 -16.61
N THR A 22 0.97 -3.51 -16.53
CA THR A 22 1.84 -3.74 -15.37
C THR A 22 1.84 -2.52 -14.46
N VAL A 23 1.15 -2.64 -13.32
CA VAL A 23 1.04 -1.57 -12.30
C VAL A 23 1.84 -1.96 -11.05
N ARG A 24 2.61 -1.00 -10.51
CA ARG A 24 3.37 -1.12 -9.26
C ARG A 24 2.74 -0.22 -8.20
N ILE A 25 2.43 -0.79 -7.04
CA ILE A 25 1.82 -0.10 -5.90
C ILE A 25 2.85 0.06 -4.79
N ASP A 26 3.03 1.29 -4.34
CA ASP A 26 3.79 1.66 -3.14
C ASP A 26 2.84 2.20 -2.08
N ALA A 27 2.64 1.45 -0.98
CA ALA A 27 1.74 1.82 0.10
C ALA A 27 2.53 2.08 1.41
N PRO A 28 2.99 3.32 1.64
CA PRO A 28 3.95 3.60 2.71
C PRO A 28 3.34 3.48 4.12
N PHE A 29 2.03 3.59 4.29
CA PHE A 29 1.39 3.48 5.60
C PHE A 29 -0.03 2.91 5.57
N GLN A 30 -0.46 2.47 6.75
CA GLN A 30 -1.83 2.16 7.11
C GLN A 30 -2.07 2.78 8.49
N ALA A 31 -3.14 3.55 8.66
CA ALA A 31 -3.51 4.02 9.98
C ALA A 31 -4.01 2.85 10.84
N THR A 32 -3.78 2.95 12.14
CA THR A 32 -4.33 2.01 13.13
C THR A 32 -5.78 2.36 13.43
N GLU A 33 -6.55 1.38 13.89
CA GLU A 33 -7.91 1.64 14.37
C GLU A 33 -7.94 2.78 15.41
N PRO A 34 -9.00 3.61 15.42
CA PRO A 34 -10.21 3.58 14.58
C PRO A 34 -10.07 4.35 13.25
N ALA A 35 -8.87 4.87 12.95
CA ALA A 35 -8.66 5.67 11.75
C ALA A 35 -8.75 4.82 10.47
N ARG A 36 -9.33 5.39 9.41
CA ARG A 36 -9.63 4.68 8.15
C ARG A 36 -8.68 5.01 7.01
N VAL A 37 -7.76 5.96 7.19
CA VAL A 37 -6.83 6.40 6.15
C VAL A 37 -5.68 5.40 5.99
N GLY A 38 -5.48 4.87 4.78
CA GLY A 38 -4.42 3.92 4.51
C GLY A 38 -4.80 2.98 3.38
N TRP A 39 -3.78 2.43 2.72
CA TRP A 39 -3.94 1.63 1.49
C TRP A 39 -3.15 0.31 1.54
N ARG A 40 -2.52 -0.05 2.68
CA ARG A 40 -1.50 -1.13 2.74
C ARG A 40 -2.08 -2.54 2.89
N ASN A 41 -3.36 -2.67 3.25
CA ASN A 41 -3.96 -3.95 3.63
C ASN A 41 -4.10 -4.95 2.48
N GLY A 42 -3.90 -4.51 1.23
CA GLY A 42 -3.80 -5.41 0.10
C GLY A 42 -5.10 -5.79 -0.55
N ASP A 43 -6.20 -5.16 -0.14
CA ASP A 43 -7.53 -5.26 -0.74
C ASP A 43 -7.67 -4.31 -1.94
N PHE A 44 -6.72 -4.40 -2.87
CA PHE A 44 -6.94 -4.03 -4.27
C PHE A 44 -7.22 -5.29 -5.08
#